data_AF-A0A0K8V4R1-F1
#
_entry.id   AF-A0A0K8V4R1-F1
#
_cell.length_a   1.000
_cell.length_b   1.000
_cell.length_c   1.000
_cell.angle_alpha   90.00
_cell.angle_beta   90.00
_cell.angle_gamma   90.00
#
_symmetry.space_group_name_H-M   'P 1'
#
loop_
_entity.id
_entity.type
_entity.pdbx_description
1 polymer ?
#
loop_
_entity_poly.entity_id
_entity_poly.type
_entity_poly.pdbx_seq_one_letter_code
_entity_poly.pdbx_strand_id
1 'polypeptide(L)'
;LWAEILGGKPVAGWSCLGAAVLTALTPLAAAWDKWAVFAIRFLIGFFSGVIYPCCHNLVSKWSPPDEKGKFVASLMGGTFGTMITWPICGVIIESMGWDWAFYMVGLFVLIMTLIWFYVVADSPAQHLTISVQ
;
A
#
# COMPACT_ATOMS: atom_id res chain seq x y z
N LEU A 1 15.30 7.46 8.04
CA LEU A 1 16.42 6.51 7.80
C LEU A 1 16.22 5.66 6.55
N TRP A 2 15.43 4.57 6.53
CA TRP A 2 15.30 3.72 5.31
C TRP A 2 14.68 4.45 4.10
N ALA A 3 13.62 5.24 4.31
CA ALA A 3 13.01 6.09 3.27
C ALA A 3 13.91 7.26 2.79
N GLU A 4 14.93 7.63 3.59
CA GLU A 4 15.88 8.69 3.24
C GLU A 4 17.09 8.16 2.48
N ILE A 5 17.47 6.88 2.70
CA ILE A 5 18.66 6.26 2.08
C ILE A 5 18.30 5.53 0.77
N LEU A 6 17.11 4.93 0.66
CA LEU A 6 16.72 4.08 -0.49
C LEU A 6 15.76 4.75 -1.49
N GLY A 7 15.20 5.92 -1.15
CA GLY A 7 14.10 6.52 -1.92
C GLY A 7 12.72 6.06 -1.44
N GLY A 8 11.72 6.93 -1.57
CA GLY A 8 10.37 6.68 -1.04
C GLY A 8 9.57 5.66 -1.85
N LYS A 9 9.82 5.55 -3.16
CA LYS A 9 9.12 4.63 -4.07
C LYS A 9 9.46 3.16 -3.78
N PRO A 10 10.73 2.70 -3.72
CA PRO A 10 11.03 1.29 -3.50
C PRO A 10 10.61 0.86 -2.09
N VAL A 11 10.79 1.72 -1.08
CA VAL A 11 10.38 1.39 0.29
C VAL A 11 8.86 1.19 0.39
N ALA A 12 8.07 2.08 -0.22
CA ALA A 12 6.61 1.90 -0.27
C ALA A 12 6.22 0.65 -1.08
N GLY A 13 6.83 0.44 -2.25
CA GLY A 13 6.54 -0.70 -3.12
C GLY A 13 6.87 -2.05 -2.48
N TRP A 14 8.05 -2.21 -1.89
CA TRP A 14 8.44 -3.45 -1.19
C TRP A 14 7.58 -3.72 0.05
N SER A 15 7.18 -2.66 0.77
CA SER A 15 6.30 -2.79 1.93
C SER A 15 4.89 -3.25 1.52
N CYS A 16 4.33 -2.68 0.45
CA CYS A 16 3.04 -3.10 -0.10
C CYS A 16 3.10 -4.54 -0.65
N LEU A 17 4.20 -4.92 -1.31
CA LEU A 17 4.39 -6.28 -1.80
C LEU A 17 4.46 -7.30 -0.66
N GLY A 18 5.24 -7.00 0.38
CA GLY A 18 5.32 -7.83 1.58
C GLY A 18 3.96 -7.97 2.27
N ALA A 19 3.23 -6.86 2.43
CA ALA A 19 1.89 -6.86 3.02
C ALA A 19 0.88 -7.66 2.17
N ALA A 20 0.93 -7.58 0.83
CA ALA A 20 0.06 -8.34 -0.07
C ALA A 20 0.28 -9.85 0.04
N VAL A 21 1.55 -10.28 0.02
CA VAL A 21 1.92 -11.70 0.15
C VAL A 21 1.51 -12.25 1.51
N LEU A 22 1.77 -11.51 2.59
CA LEU A 22 1.36 -11.90 3.94
C LEU A 22 -0.16 -11.96 4.11
N THR A 23 -0.90 -11.06 3.44
CA THR A 23 -2.36 -11.07 3.45
C THR A 23 -2.90 -12.32 2.74
N ALA A 24 -2.33 -12.70 1.60
CA ALA A 24 -2.70 -13.93 0.89
C ALA A 24 -2.32 -15.21 1.66
N LEU A 25 -1.24 -15.18 2.44
CA LEU A 25 -0.81 -16.31 3.30
C LEU A 25 -1.64 -16.48 4.57
N THR A 26 -2.46 -15.49 4.93
CA THR A 26 -3.28 -15.50 6.15
C THR A 26 -4.26 -16.69 6.22
N PRO A 27 -5.09 -16.97 5.20
CA PRO A 27 -6.01 -18.11 5.23
C PRO A 27 -5.28 -19.45 5.39
N LEU A 28 -4.14 -19.63 4.71
CA LEU A 28 -3.30 -20.82 4.84
C LEU A 28 -2.75 -20.98 6.26
N ALA A 29 -2.28 -19.89 6.87
CA ALA A 29 -1.79 -19.91 8.25
C ALA A 29 -2.89 -20.17 9.27
N ALA A 30 -4.11 -19.69 9.03
CA ALA A 30 -5.26 -19.94 9.90
C ALA A 30 -5.69 -21.41 9.92
N ALA A 31 -5.45 -22.14 8.83
CA ALA A 31 -5.69 -23.58 8.76
C ALA A 31 -4.68 -24.40 9.59
N TRP A 32 -3.50 -23.85 9.88
CA TRP A 32 -2.46 -24.53 10.66
C TRP A 32 -2.49 -24.18 12.14
N ASP A 33 -2.33 -22.90 12.49
CA ASP A 33 -2.24 -22.48 13.89
C ASP A 33 -2.59 -20.99 14.08
N LYS A 34 -3.21 -20.68 15.22
CA LYS A 34 -3.61 -19.32 15.60
C LYS A 34 -2.40 -18.43 15.85
N TRP A 35 -1.31 -19.00 16.37
CA TRP A 35 -0.05 -18.26 16.59
C TRP A 35 0.62 -17.85 15.28
N ALA A 36 0.47 -18.66 14.22
CA ALA A 36 0.97 -18.30 12.89
C ALA A 36 0.23 -17.07 12.33
N VAL A 37 -1.09 -17.01 12.51
CA VAL A 37 -1.90 -15.83 12.14
C VAL A 37 -1.47 -14.59 12.92
N PHE A 38 -1.20 -14.73 14.22
CA PHE A 38 -0.71 -13.63 15.05
C PHE A 38 0.62 -13.07 14.54
N ALA A 39 1.57 -13.95 14.22
CA ALA A 39 2.86 -13.55 13.65
C ALA A 39 2.70 -12.82 12.29
N ILE A 40 1.85 -13.36 11.40
CA ILE A 40 1.56 -12.72 10.10
C ILE A 40 0.92 -11.34 10.29
N ARG A 41 -0.04 -11.20 11.20
CA ARG A 41 -0.68 -9.91 11.51
C ARG A 41 0.31 -8.89 12.04
N PHE A 42 1.24 -9.31 12.90
CA PHE A 42 2.30 -8.45 13.40
C PHE A 42 3.21 -7.96 12.26
N LEU A 43 3.62 -8.86 11.37
CA LEU A 43 4.44 -8.51 10.21
C LEU A 43 3.71 -7.56 9.24
N ILE A 44 2.43 -7.80 8.95
CA ILE A 44 1.62 -6.89 8.13
C ILE A 44 1.60 -5.50 8.75
N GLY A 45 1.36 -5.39 10.07
CA GLY A 45 1.38 -4.11 10.77
C GLY A 45 2.73 -3.40 10.66
N PHE A 46 3.83 -4.14 10.79
CA PHE A 46 5.18 -3.61 10.62
C PHE A 46 5.41 -3.03 9.22
N PHE A 47 5.03 -3.76 8.16
CA PHE A 47 5.17 -3.28 6.78
C PHE A 47 4.21 -2.12 6.44
N SER A 48 2.98 -2.15 6.94
CA SER A 48 2.02 -1.06 6.67
C SER A 48 2.38 0.25 7.37
N GLY A 49 3.09 0.20 8.51
CA GLY A 49 3.49 1.38 9.27
C GLY A 49 4.41 2.35 8.53
N VAL A 50 5.20 1.85 7.57
CA VAL A 50 6.14 2.68 6.78
C VAL A 50 5.48 3.36 5.57
N ILE A 51 4.27 2.97 5.17
CA ILE A 51 3.62 3.50 3.95
C ILE A 51 3.23 4.98 4.13
N TYR A 52 2.54 5.32 5.22
CA TYR A 52 2.10 6.69 5.50
C TYR A 52 3.23 7.74 5.50
N PRO A 53 4.35 7.55 6.23
CA PRO A 53 5.45 8.52 6.20
C PRO A 53 6.14 8.58 4.83
N CYS A 54 6.22 7.47 4.09
CA CYS A 54 6.75 7.47 2.73
C CYS A 54 5.87 8.31 1.79
N CYS A 55 4.54 8.14 1.85
CA CYS A 55 3.60 8.91 1.05
C CYS A 55 3.66 10.40 1.37
N HIS A 56 3.72 10.78 2.65
CA HIS A 56 3.86 12.18 3.05
C HIS A 56 5.19 12.79 2.59
N ASN A 57 6.30 12.04 2.68
CA ASN A 57 7.59 12.49 2.18
C ASN A 57 7.57 12.69 0.66
N LEU A 58 6.98 11.76 -0.10
CA LEU A 58 6.87 11.86 -1.55
C LEU A 58 6.02 13.07 -1.96
N VAL A 59 4.85 13.24 -1.35
CA VAL A 59 4.00 14.43 -1.56
C VAL A 59 4.75 15.72 -1.23
N SER A 60 5.53 15.75 -0.14
CA SER A 60 6.29 16.94 0.25
C SER A 60 7.37 17.34 -0.76
N LYS A 61 7.96 16.37 -1.47
CA LYS A 61 8.98 16.58 -2.50
C LYS A 61 8.39 17.01 -3.84
N TRP A 62 7.19 16.52 -4.17
CA TRP A 62 6.52 16.77 -5.45
C TRP A 62 5.57 17.97 -5.42
N SER A 63 5.24 18.50 -4.24
CA SER A 63 4.24 19.56 -4.11
C SER A 63 4.84 20.98 -4.06
N PRO A 64 4.40 21.90 -4.92
CA PRO A 64 4.72 23.33 -4.85
C PRO A 64 4.27 23.93 -3.50
N PRO A 65 5.03 24.86 -2.89
CA PRO A 65 4.72 25.42 -1.56
C PRO A 65 3.28 25.90 -1.39
N ASP A 66 2.70 26.51 -2.43
CA ASP A 66 1.37 27.11 -2.42
C ASP A 66 0.22 26.09 -2.49
N GLU A 67 0.48 24.85 -2.92
CA GLU A 67 -0.55 23.82 -3.12
C GLU A 67 -0.39 22.58 -2.23
N LYS A 68 0.58 22.57 -1.31
CA LYS A 68 0.82 21.47 -0.36
C LYS A 68 -0.43 20.98 0.35
N GLY A 69 -1.32 21.90 0.73
CA GLY A 69 -2.60 21.56 1.34
C GLY A 69 -3.49 20.67 0.46
N LYS A 70 -3.53 20.91 -0.86
CA LYS A 70 -4.34 20.12 -1.81
C LYS A 70 -3.78 18.71 -2.00
N PHE A 71 -2.45 18.58 -2.08
CA PHE A 71 -1.81 17.26 -2.21
C PHE A 71 -1.94 16.43 -0.94
N VAL A 72 -1.81 17.04 0.25
CA VAL A 72 -2.07 16.35 1.51
C VAL A 72 -3.55 15.97 1.63
N ALA A 73 -4.48 16.81 1.18
CA ALA A 73 -5.90 16.47 1.12
C ALA A 73 -6.17 15.26 0.21
N SER A 74 -5.43 15.11 -0.90
CA SER A 74 -5.54 13.93 -1.78
C SER A 74 -5.20 12.61 -1.07
N LEU A 75 -4.33 12.62 -0.05
CA LEU A 75 -4.05 11.42 0.76
C LEU A 75 -5.27 10.89 1.52
N MET A 76 -6.30 11.73 1.75
CA MET A 76 -7.58 11.27 2.32
C MET A 76 -8.34 10.31 1.39
N GLY A 77 -7.93 10.18 0.12
CA GLY A 77 -8.43 9.15 -0.78
C GLY A 77 -8.26 7.72 -0.23
N GLY A 78 -7.28 7.48 0.65
CA GLY A 78 -7.12 6.19 1.33
C GLY A 78 -8.32 5.81 2.23
N THR A 79 -8.94 6.79 2.89
CA THR A 79 -10.15 6.59 3.70
C THR A 79 -11.33 6.22 2.82
N PHE A 80 -11.45 6.84 1.65
CA PHE A 80 -12.48 6.51 0.68
C PHE A 80 -12.31 5.08 0.12
N GLY A 81 -11.07 4.68 -0.20
CA GLY A 81 -10.76 3.31 -0.61
C GLY A 81 -11.14 2.28 0.46
N THR A 82 -10.88 2.60 1.73
CA THR A 82 -11.29 1.78 2.87
C THR A 82 -12.81 1.64 2.93
N MET A 83 -13.54 2.76 2.85
CA MET A 83 -15.02 2.78 2.87
C MET A 83 -15.65 1.86 1.82
N ILE A 84 -15.05 1.74 0.64
CA ILE A 84 -15.53 0.86 -0.44
C ILE A 84 -15.10 -0.60 -0.23
N THR A 85 -13.89 -0.81 0.29
CA THR A 85 -13.30 -2.14 0.43
C THR A 85 -14.06 -2.99 1.46
N TRP A 86 -14.49 -2.41 2.59
CA TRP A 86 -15.20 -3.15 3.64
C TRP A 86 -16.53 -3.77 3.17
N PRO A 87 -17.46 -3.03 2.52
CA PRO A 87 -18.68 -3.62 1.95
C PRO A 87 -18.40 -4.72 0.91
N ILE A 88 -17.43 -4.49 0.02
CA ILE A 88 -17.04 -5.48 -1.00
C ILE A 88 -16.55 -6.77 -0.33
N CYS A 89 -15.68 -6.64 0.69
CA CYS A 89 -15.24 -7.79 1.47
C CYS A 89 -16.43 -8.50 2.13
N GLY A 90 -17.39 -7.77 2.69
CA GLY A 90 -18.61 -8.36 3.27
C GLY A 90 -19.37 -9.26 2.30
N VAL A 91 -19.63 -8.77 1.08
CA VAL A 91 -20.32 -9.53 0.04
C VAL A 91 -19.52 -10.76 -0.42
N ILE A 92 -18.20 -10.63 -0.53
CA ILE A 92 -17.32 -11.75 -0.91
C ILE A 92 -17.32 -12.83 0.17
N ILE A 93 -17.26 -12.44 1.45
CA ILE A 93 -17.27 -13.38 2.58
C ILE A 93 -18.58 -14.16 2.61
N GLU A 94 -19.72 -13.49 2.38
CA GLU A 94 -21.04 -14.14 2.38
C GLU A 94 -21.20 -15.12 1.21
N SER A 95 -20.69 -14.78 0.03
CA SER A 95 -20.89 -15.57 -1.19
C SER A 95 -19.86 -16.68 -1.41
N MET A 96 -18.57 -16.41 -1.17
CA MET A 96 -17.46 -17.31 -1.50
C MET A 96 -16.70 -17.82 -0.27
N GLY A 97 -16.98 -17.24 0.90
CA GLY A 97 -16.29 -17.57 2.15
C GLY A 97 -15.16 -16.62 2.49
N TRP A 98 -14.75 -16.68 3.76
CA TRP A 98 -13.85 -15.69 4.35
C TRP A 98 -12.44 -15.70 3.73
N ASP A 99 -11.93 -16.85 3.32
CA ASP A 99 -10.60 -17.03 2.71
C ASP A 99 -10.45 -16.22 1.41
N TRP A 100 -11.50 -16.18 0.60
CA TRP A 100 -11.50 -15.49 -0.69
C TRP A 100 -11.38 -13.98 -0.57
N ALA A 101 -11.88 -13.39 0.51
CA ALA A 101 -11.69 -11.96 0.76
C ALA A 101 -10.20 -11.61 0.92
N PHE A 102 -9.41 -12.47 1.58
CA PHE A 102 -7.97 -12.27 1.74
C PHE A 102 -7.22 -12.42 0.40
N TYR A 103 -7.59 -13.40 -0.42
CA TYR A 103 -6.97 -13.58 -1.74
C TYR A 103 -7.29 -12.42 -2.70
N MET A 104 -8.54 -11.97 -2.75
CA MET A 104 -8.96 -10.87 -3.62
C MET A 104 -8.30 -9.54 -3.23
N VAL A 105 -8.26 -9.23 -1.93
CA VAL A 105 -7.59 -8.02 -1.43
C VAL A 105 -6.07 -8.12 -1.65
N GLY A 106 -5.47 -9.28 -1.37
CA GLY A 106 -4.04 -9.50 -1.63
C GLY A 106 -3.67 -9.32 -3.10
N LEU A 107 -4.46 -9.87 -4.02
CA LEU A 107 -4.28 -9.72 -5.46
C LEU A 107 -4.44 -8.26 -5.91
N PHE A 108 -5.45 -7.57 -5.40
CA PHE A 108 -5.66 -6.15 -5.70
C PHE A 108 -4.47 -5.30 -5.28
N VAL A 109 -3.97 -5.48 -4.05
CA VAL A 109 -2.78 -4.77 -3.55
C VAL A 109 -1.54 -5.12 -4.38
N LEU A 110 -1.38 -6.37 -4.80
CA LEU A 110 -0.29 -6.78 -5.67
C LEU A 110 -0.33 -6.06 -7.02
N ILE A 111 -1.50 -6.02 -7.68
CA ILE A 111 -1.68 -5.30 -8.96
C ILE A 111 -1.38 -3.81 -8.78
N MET A 112 -1.90 -3.19 -7.73
CA MET A 112 -1.64 -1.78 -7.42
C MET A 112 -0.15 -1.52 -7.16
N THR A 113 0.55 -2.47 -6.53
CA THR A 113 1.99 -2.38 -6.29
C THR A 113 2.79 -2.46 -7.60
N LEU A 114 2.40 -3.32 -8.54
CA LEU A 114 3.01 -3.38 -9.87
C LEU A 114 2.80 -2.08 -10.64
N ILE A 115 1.59 -1.52 -10.60
CA ILE A 115 1.28 -0.21 -11.18
C ILE A 115 2.14 0.87 -10.52
N TRP A 116 2.31 0.84 -9.20
CA TRP A 116 3.16 1.78 -8.45
C TRP A 116 4.61 1.75 -8.95
N PHE A 117 5.18 0.56 -9.15
CA PHE A 117 6.54 0.43 -9.68
C PHE A 117 6.69 1.00 -11.10
N TYR A 118 5.63 0.90 -11.93
CA TYR A 118 5.63 1.39 -13.31
C TYR A 118 5.36 2.91 -13.41
N VAL A 119 4.41 3.43 -12.64
CA VAL A 119 3.90 4.80 -12.76
C VAL A 119 4.68 5.80 -11.91
N VAL A 120 5.10 5.42 -10.70
CA VAL A 120 5.73 6.37 -9.77
C VAL A 120 7.21 6.49 -10.09
N ALA A 121 7.76 7.70 -10.13
CA ALA A 121 9.20 7.96 -10.19
C ALA A 121 9.67 8.55 -8.85
N ASP A 122 10.85 8.12 -8.37
CA ASP A 122 11.43 8.59 -7.09
C ASP A 122 11.81 10.08 -7.09
N SER A 123 12.01 10.66 -8.27
CA SER A 123 12.53 12.01 -8.45
C SER A 123 11.92 12.66 -9.69
N PRO A 124 11.45 13.93 -9.60
CA PRO A 124 11.06 14.70 -10.77
C PRO A 124 12.19 14.87 -11.79
N ALA A 125 13.46 14.73 -11.37
CA ALA A 125 14.63 14.79 -12.24
C ALA A 125 14.89 13.50 -13.05
N GLN A 126 14.16 12.41 -12.77
CA GLN A 126 14.24 11.15 -13.54
C GLN A 126 13.02 10.95 -14.46
N HIS A 127 12.08 11.89 -14.49
CA HIS A 127 10.98 11.86 -15.45
C HIS A 127 11.48 12.40 -16.80
N LEU A 128 11.52 11.55 -17.83
CA LEU A 128 11.93 11.91 -19.20
C LEU A 128 11.04 12.99 -19.88
N THR A 129 10.02 13.52 -19.20
CA THR A 129 9.01 14.42 -19.78
C THR A 129 8.84 15.74 -19.02
N ILE A 130 9.41 15.91 -17.83
CA ILE A 130 9.27 17.15 -17.06
C ILE A 130 10.60 17.91 -17.13
N SER A 131 10.77 18.66 -18.22
CA SER A 131 11.74 19.74 -18.25
C SER A 131 11.30 20.79 -17.24
N VAL A 132 12.12 21.00 -16.22
CA VAL A 132 12.01 22.18 -15.37
C VAL A 132 12.37 23.38 -16.25
N GLN A 133 11.36 24.17 -16.65
CA GLN A 133 11.53 25.56 -17.05
C GLN A 133 11.15 26.45 -15.87
#